data_AF-A0A661VE73-F1
#
_entry.id   AF-A0A661VE73-F1
#
_cell.length_a   1.000
_cell.length_b   1.000
_cell.length_c   1.000
_cell.angle_alpha   90.00
_cell.angle_beta   90.00
_cell.angle_gamma   90.00
#
_symmetry.space_group_name_H-M   'P 1'
#
loop_
_entity.id
_entity.type
_entity.pdbx_description
1 polymer ?
#
loop_
_entity_poly.entity_id
_entity_poly.type
_entity_poly.pdbx_seq_one_letter_code
_entity_poly.pdbx_strand_id
1 'polypeptide(L)'
;ARLEVRVETGLAVVIPSSYNLNDIPDLLRKKGRWILDKLAKYTRGHPITKGKELKSGDFIPYLGRHLKVVTRHDPGTVNGVKLEKNRLLVDLNSRNGRLNLVLERWYRQQAEKLIKKRADELCPRLGVAYNQLTVRGAKTRWGSCSQKGNLNFNWKLMMAPGPVIDHVIIHELAHLKEMNHSKDFWKLVAEHCPKWRNHRKWLKDHETELAATPLN
;
A
#
# COMPACT_ATOMS: atom_id res chain seq x y z
N ALA A 1 8.09 36.17 -5.38
CA ALA A 1 8.51 34.79 -5.69
C ALA A 1 7.29 33.88 -5.82
N ARG A 2 7.25 33.01 -6.84
CA ARG A 2 6.20 32.00 -7.06
C ARG A 2 6.84 30.62 -6.99
N LEU A 3 6.18 29.69 -6.32
CA LEU A 3 6.58 28.28 -6.31
C LEU A 3 5.72 27.53 -7.33
N GLU A 4 6.35 26.78 -8.22
CA GLU A 4 5.71 25.88 -9.15
C GLU A 4 6.21 24.46 -8.90
N VAL A 5 5.31 23.49 -8.88
CA VAL A 5 5.70 22.08 -8.85
C VAL A 5 5.29 21.48 -10.19
N ARG A 6 6.27 21.00 -10.94
CA ARG A 6 6.10 20.38 -12.27
C ARG A 6 6.46 18.89 -12.18
N VAL A 7 5.77 18.08 -12.96
CA VAL A 7 5.90 16.61 -12.94
C VAL A 7 7.30 16.18 -13.38
N GLU A 8 7.87 16.87 -14.36
CA GLU A 8 9.15 16.49 -14.99
C GLU A 8 10.37 17.05 -14.26
N THR A 9 10.26 18.23 -13.65
CA THR A 9 11.39 18.98 -13.09
C THR A 9 11.33 19.14 -11.56
N GLY A 10 10.28 18.66 -10.91
CA GLY A 10 10.10 18.80 -9.45
C GLY A 10 9.68 20.22 -9.03
N LEU A 11 10.19 20.70 -7.89
CA LEU A 11 9.90 22.05 -7.39
C LEU A 11 10.77 23.08 -8.13
N ALA A 12 10.13 23.99 -8.86
CA ALA A 12 10.73 25.17 -9.46
C ALA A 12 10.36 26.43 -8.64
N VAL A 13 11.35 27.25 -8.32
CA VAL A 13 11.16 28.54 -7.64
C VAL A 13 11.37 29.65 -8.67
N VAL A 14 10.30 30.34 -9.05
CA VAL A 14 10.36 31.46 -10.01
C VAL A 14 10.39 32.77 -9.23
N ILE A 15 11.46 33.54 -9.39
CA ILE A 15 11.69 34.79 -8.67
C ILE A 15 11.96 35.94 -9.65
N PRO A 16 11.54 37.18 -9.33
CA PRO A 16 11.98 38.36 -10.05
C PRO A 16 13.50 38.50 -10.04
N SER A 17 14.09 39.14 -11.07
CA SER A 17 15.54 39.37 -11.15
C SER A 17 16.11 40.18 -9.98
N SER A 18 15.27 40.99 -9.32
CA SER A 18 15.63 41.78 -8.13
C SER A 18 15.46 41.04 -6.79
N TYR A 19 15.07 39.76 -6.81
CA TYR A 19 14.83 39.00 -5.58
C TYR A 19 16.14 38.50 -4.96
N ASN A 20 16.30 38.71 -3.66
CA ASN A 20 17.49 38.26 -2.94
C ASN A 20 17.49 36.73 -2.79
N LEU A 21 18.51 36.08 -3.34
CA LEU A 21 18.65 34.62 -3.29
C LEU A 21 18.81 34.08 -1.86
N ASN A 22 19.33 34.88 -0.93
CA ASN A 22 19.50 34.48 0.46
C ASN A 22 18.17 34.29 1.21
N ASP A 23 17.06 34.82 0.69
CA ASP A 23 15.73 34.72 1.30
C ASP A 23 14.98 33.43 0.88
N ILE A 24 15.51 32.68 -0.09
CA ILE A 24 14.89 31.45 -0.61
C ILE A 24 14.69 30.40 0.50
N PRO A 25 15.65 30.09 1.40
CA PRO A 25 15.44 29.11 2.46
C PRO A 25 14.21 29.41 3.33
N ASP A 26 13.97 30.67 3.66
CA ASP A 26 12.83 31.07 4.48
C ASP A 26 11.51 31.08 3.71
N LEU A 27 11.53 31.42 2.42
CA LEU A 27 10.38 31.23 1.53
C LEU A 27 9.97 29.74 1.46
N LEU A 28 10.95 28.84 1.30
CA LEU A 28 10.71 27.39 1.27
C LEU A 28 10.18 26.91 2.62
N ARG A 29 10.72 27.39 3.74
CA ARG A 29 10.27 27.03 5.09
C ARG A 29 8.83 27.46 5.34
N LYS A 30 8.47 28.70 5.00
CA LYS A 30 7.10 29.26 5.13
C LYS A 30 6.08 28.52 4.26
N LYS A 31 6.50 28.00 3.11
CA LYS A 31 5.64 27.24 2.18
C LYS A 31 5.84 25.73 2.28
N GLY A 32 6.61 25.24 3.26
CA GLY A 32 7.02 23.84 3.37
C GLY A 32 5.83 22.89 3.41
N ARG A 33 4.77 23.24 4.16
CA ARG A 33 3.56 22.42 4.20
C ARG A 33 2.87 22.30 2.85
N TRP A 34 2.73 23.41 2.13
CA TRP A 34 2.14 23.43 0.79
C TRP A 34 2.99 22.68 -0.23
N ILE A 35 4.32 22.80 -0.15
CA ILE A 35 5.27 22.09 -1.00
C ILE A 35 5.13 20.58 -0.76
N LEU A 36 5.13 20.14 0.50
CA LEU A 36 4.97 18.74 0.87
C LEU A 36 3.58 18.21 0.45
N ASP A 37 2.51 18.97 0.65
CA ASP A 37 1.16 18.56 0.24
C ASP A 37 1.01 18.47 -1.29
N LYS A 38 1.67 19.35 -2.05
CA LYS A 38 1.70 19.29 -3.52
C LYS A 38 2.60 18.16 -4.00
N LEU A 39 3.82 18.04 -3.51
CA LEU A 39 4.72 16.93 -3.84
C LEU A 39 4.09 15.59 -3.48
N ALA A 40 3.37 15.47 -2.36
CA ALA A 40 2.60 14.27 -2.01
C ALA A 40 1.53 13.94 -3.05
N LYS A 41 0.86 14.95 -3.63
CA LYS A 41 -0.08 14.75 -4.75
C LYS A 41 0.61 14.28 -6.04
N TYR A 42 1.89 14.60 -6.26
CA TYR A 42 2.66 14.19 -7.45
C TYR A 42 3.48 12.91 -7.25
N THR A 43 3.90 12.59 -6.02
CA THR A 43 4.50 11.29 -5.66
C THR A 43 3.45 10.18 -5.60
N ARG A 44 2.18 10.54 -5.37
CA ARG A 44 1.00 9.71 -5.63
C ARG A 44 0.53 9.87 -7.08
N GLY A 45 1.41 9.61 -8.05
CA GLY A 45 1.13 9.80 -9.48
C GLY A 45 -0.31 9.40 -9.82
N HIS A 46 -1.04 10.27 -10.52
CA HIS A 46 -2.48 10.17 -10.86
C HIS A 46 -3.17 8.95 -10.23
N PRO A 47 -3.81 9.08 -9.05
CA PRO A 47 -4.52 7.95 -8.45
C PRO A 47 -5.46 7.40 -9.52
N ILE A 48 -5.31 6.11 -9.83
CA ILE A 48 -6.09 5.52 -10.91
C ILE A 48 -7.55 5.58 -10.47
N THR A 49 -8.30 6.43 -11.14
CA THR A 49 -9.72 6.63 -10.84
C THR A 49 -10.47 5.37 -11.21
N LYS A 50 -11.41 4.97 -10.36
CA LYS A 50 -12.35 3.87 -10.59
C LYS A 50 -12.87 3.92 -12.04
N GLY A 51 -12.65 2.86 -12.81
CA GLY A 51 -13.08 2.75 -14.22
C GLY A 51 -12.04 3.13 -15.27
N LYS A 52 -10.84 3.61 -14.90
CA LYS A 52 -9.70 3.70 -15.85
C LYS A 52 -8.97 2.37 -15.92
N GLU A 53 -8.68 1.94 -17.15
CA GLU A 53 -7.80 0.81 -17.41
C GLU A 53 -6.36 1.16 -16.99
N LEU A 54 -5.74 0.24 -16.26
CA LEU A 54 -4.33 0.30 -15.90
C LEU A 54 -3.45 0.11 -17.14
N LYS A 55 -2.42 0.94 -17.30
CA LYS A 55 -1.52 0.96 -18.46
C LYS A 55 -0.05 0.93 -18.05
N SER A 56 0.80 0.61 -19.01
CA SER A 56 2.25 0.76 -18.85
C SER A 56 2.60 2.22 -18.56
N GLY A 57 3.49 2.44 -17.60
CA GLY A 57 3.87 3.76 -17.10
C GLY A 57 3.10 4.21 -15.86
N ASP A 58 1.94 3.61 -15.56
CA ASP A 58 1.17 3.92 -14.36
C ASP A 58 1.90 3.51 -13.08
N PHE A 59 1.49 4.10 -11.96
CA PHE A 59 2.04 3.79 -10.64
C PHE A 59 1.01 3.06 -9.79
N ILE A 60 1.43 2.00 -9.10
CA ILE A 60 0.57 1.24 -8.19
C ILE A 60 1.20 1.16 -6.79
N PRO A 61 0.37 1.22 -5.73
CA PRO A 61 0.86 1.21 -4.34
C PRO A 61 1.32 -0.20 -3.91
N TYR A 62 2.50 -0.31 -3.32
CA TYR A 62 3.05 -1.55 -2.77
C TYR A 62 3.93 -1.25 -1.56
N LEU A 63 3.58 -1.81 -0.40
CA LEU A 63 4.32 -1.70 0.88
C LEU A 63 4.69 -0.25 1.27
N GLY A 64 3.77 0.68 1.04
CA GLY A 64 3.95 2.11 1.33
C GLY A 64 4.78 2.88 0.29
N ARG A 65 5.09 2.26 -0.84
CA ARG A 65 5.75 2.88 -2.00
C ARG A 65 4.82 2.87 -3.22
N HIS A 66 5.15 3.66 -4.23
CA HIS A 66 4.49 3.60 -5.54
C HIS A 66 5.46 3.01 -6.56
N LEU A 67 5.08 1.90 -7.18
CA LEU A 67 5.88 1.20 -8.17
C LEU A 67 5.40 1.53 -9.57
N LYS A 68 6.33 1.91 -10.46
CA LYS A 68 6.02 2.11 -11.88
C LYS A 68 5.79 0.77 -12.56
N VAL A 69 4.65 0.59 -13.20
CA VAL A 69 4.34 -0.58 -14.03
C VAL A 69 5.00 -0.41 -15.39
N VAL A 70 5.74 -1.42 -15.85
CA VAL A 70 6.37 -1.42 -17.18
C VAL A 70 6.02 -2.74 -17.85
N THR A 71 5.15 -2.68 -18.86
CA THR A 71 4.77 -3.88 -19.62
C THR A 71 5.78 -4.18 -20.72
N ARG A 72 6.02 -5.48 -20.95
CA ARG A 72 6.72 -6.02 -22.11
C ARG A 72 5.80 -7.01 -22.78
N HIS A 73 5.71 -6.94 -24.10
CA HIS A 73 4.86 -7.81 -24.89
C HIS A 73 5.74 -8.67 -25.77
N ASP A 74 5.75 -9.97 -25.51
CA ASP A 74 6.54 -10.94 -26.26
C ASP A 74 5.68 -12.19 -26.55
N PRO A 75 5.25 -12.40 -27.81
CA PRO A 75 4.53 -13.60 -28.23
C PRO A 75 5.39 -14.84 -27.99
N GLY A 76 5.13 -15.57 -26.90
CA GLY A 76 5.89 -16.78 -26.52
C GLY A 76 6.33 -16.82 -25.06
N THR A 77 6.26 -15.68 -24.35
CA THR A 77 6.60 -15.62 -22.92
C THR A 77 5.39 -15.92 -22.03
N VAL A 78 5.62 -16.56 -20.87
CA VAL A 78 4.59 -16.78 -19.84
C VAL A 78 4.32 -15.47 -19.09
N ASN A 79 3.05 -15.18 -18.79
CA ASN A 79 2.70 -14.01 -18.00
C ASN A 79 3.41 -14.02 -16.64
N GLY A 80 4.10 -12.93 -16.30
CA GLY A 80 4.92 -12.84 -15.10
C GLY A 80 5.09 -11.42 -14.62
N VAL A 81 5.44 -11.27 -13.34
CA VAL A 81 5.73 -9.97 -12.72
C VAL A 81 7.02 -10.08 -11.95
N LYS A 82 7.98 -9.19 -12.27
CA LYS A 82 9.26 -9.08 -11.55
C LYS A 82 9.36 -7.72 -10.89
N LEU A 83 9.64 -7.72 -9.59
CA LEU A 83 9.92 -6.52 -8.83
C LEU A 83 11.38 -6.11 -9.00
N GLU A 84 11.61 -4.88 -9.47
CA GLU A 84 12.95 -4.30 -9.59
C GLU A 84 12.99 -2.92 -8.95
N LYS A 85 13.60 -2.79 -7.77
CA LYS A 85 13.73 -1.52 -7.02
C LYS A 85 12.38 -0.78 -6.87
N ASN A 86 12.07 0.12 -7.81
CA ASN A 86 10.87 0.98 -7.82
C ASN A 86 9.95 0.74 -9.03
N ARG A 87 10.09 -0.39 -9.73
CA ARG A 87 9.25 -0.76 -10.87
C ARG A 87 8.81 -2.22 -10.83
N LEU A 88 7.69 -2.50 -11.46
CA LEU A 88 7.21 -3.85 -11.77
C LEU A 88 7.34 -4.07 -13.27
N LEU A 89 8.23 -4.98 -13.65
CA LEU A 89 8.28 -5.48 -15.02
C LEU A 89 7.19 -6.53 -15.17
N VAL A 90 6.26 -6.31 -16.10
CA VAL A 90 5.13 -7.21 -16.34
C VAL A 90 5.26 -7.78 -17.74
N ASP A 91 5.50 -9.07 -17.82
CA ASP A 91 5.54 -9.81 -19.08
C ASP A 91 4.13 -10.25 -19.43
N LEU A 92 3.70 -9.89 -20.65
CA LEU A 92 2.39 -10.21 -21.20
C LEU A 92 2.57 -11.01 -22.48
N ASN A 93 1.96 -12.20 -22.53
CA ASN A 93 2.01 -13.14 -23.65
C ASN A 93 1.28 -12.65 -24.92
N SER A 94 0.56 -11.54 -24.83
CA SER A 94 -0.19 -10.95 -25.94
C SER A 94 -0.35 -9.44 -25.73
N ARG A 95 -0.57 -8.70 -26.82
CA ARG A 95 -0.84 -7.25 -26.77
C ARG A 95 -2.16 -6.92 -26.06
N ASN A 96 -3.13 -7.84 -26.09
CA ASN A 96 -4.41 -7.74 -25.38
C ASN A 96 -4.35 -8.38 -23.97
N GLY A 97 -3.15 -8.64 -23.44
CA GLY A 97 -2.96 -9.24 -22.14
C GLY A 97 -3.65 -8.43 -21.04
N ARG A 98 -4.39 -9.12 -20.16
CA ARG A 98 -5.12 -8.49 -19.06
C ARG A 98 -4.17 -8.12 -17.92
N LEU A 99 -3.50 -6.96 -18.06
CA LEU A 99 -2.52 -6.42 -17.10
C LEU A 99 -3.04 -6.43 -15.65
N ASN A 100 -4.30 -6.03 -15.45
CA ASN A 100 -4.95 -6.03 -14.14
C ASN A 100 -5.00 -7.42 -13.49
N LEU A 101 -5.32 -8.48 -14.25
CA LEU A 101 -5.34 -9.86 -13.73
C LEU A 101 -3.95 -10.36 -13.36
N VAL A 102 -2.95 -10.05 -14.19
CA VAL A 102 -1.56 -10.47 -13.96
C VAL A 102 -1.01 -9.81 -12.69
N LEU A 103 -1.28 -8.52 -12.51
CA LEU A 103 -0.91 -7.80 -11.29
C LEU A 103 -1.70 -8.26 -10.07
N GLU A 104 -3.01 -8.43 -10.16
CA GLU A 104 -3.80 -8.96 -9.03
C GLU A 104 -3.28 -10.32 -8.55
N ARG A 105 -2.99 -11.24 -9.49
CA ARG A 105 -2.37 -12.53 -9.17
C ARG A 105 -1.04 -12.34 -8.44
N TRP A 106 -0.20 -11.43 -8.91
CA TRP A 106 1.07 -11.12 -8.25
C TRP A 106 0.84 -10.56 -6.83
N TYR A 107 -0.11 -9.63 -6.63
CA TYR A 107 -0.45 -9.10 -5.30
C TYR A 107 -0.91 -10.20 -4.35
N ARG A 108 -1.73 -11.15 -4.81
CA ARG A 108 -2.17 -12.30 -4.01
C ARG A 108 -1.00 -13.17 -3.59
N GLN A 109 -0.08 -13.49 -4.50
CA GLN A 109 1.12 -14.25 -4.18
C GLN A 109 2.03 -13.51 -3.18
N GLN A 110 2.22 -12.19 -3.34
CA GLN A 110 2.97 -11.39 -2.39
C GLN A 110 2.30 -11.36 -1.01
N ALA A 111 0.97 -11.23 -0.98
CA ALA A 111 0.19 -11.23 0.24
C ALA A 111 0.30 -12.58 0.96
N GLU A 112 0.11 -13.70 0.28
CA GLU A 112 0.26 -15.03 0.86
C GLU A 112 1.64 -15.23 1.48
N LYS A 113 2.69 -14.85 0.75
CA LYS A 113 4.08 -14.98 1.23
C LYS A 113 4.36 -14.09 2.43
N LEU A 114 4.04 -12.79 2.34
CA LEU A 114 4.36 -11.82 3.38
C LEU A 114 3.52 -12.05 4.63
N ILE A 115 2.20 -12.15 4.47
CA ILE A 115 1.27 -12.26 5.60
C ILE A 115 1.52 -13.57 6.35
N LYS A 116 1.70 -14.70 5.65
CA LYS A 116 2.01 -15.97 6.31
C LYS A 116 3.31 -15.88 7.10
N LYS A 117 4.38 -15.38 6.48
CA LYS A 117 5.68 -15.21 7.16
C LYS A 117 5.54 -14.36 8.42
N ARG A 118 4.85 -13.21 8.34
CA ARG A 118 4.66 -12.31 9.47
C ARG A 118 3.76 -12.90 10.55
N ALA A 119 2.69 -13.60 10.18
CA ALA A 119 1.84 -14.30 11.12
C ALA A 119 2.63 -15.37 11.89
N ASP A 120 3.44 -16.16 11.20
CA ASP A 120 4.30 -17.19 11.80
C ASP A 120 5.33 -16.58 12.77
N GLU A 121 5.90 -15.41 12.44
CA GLU A 121 6.84 -14.69 13.32
C GLU A 121 6.16 -14.05 14.54
N LEU A 122 4.88 -13.66 14.43
CA LEU A 122 4.12 -12.98 15.47
C LEU A 122 3.40 -13.95 16.41
N CYS A 123 2.98 -15.13 15.94
CA CYS A 123 2.27 -16.14 16.75
C CYS A 123 2.99 -16.48 18.07
N PRO A 124 4.30 -16.81 18.07
CA PRO A 124 5.02 -17.09 19.31
C PRO A 124 5.08 -15.90 20.26
N ARG A 125 5.16 -14.67 19.72
CA ARG A 125 5.22 -13.44 20.53
C ARG A 125 3.90 -13.17 21.24
N LEU A 126 2.78 -13.47 20.57
CA LEU A 126 1.44 -13.35 21.13
C LEU A 126 1.05 -14.56 21.97
N GLY A 127 1.81 -15.66 21.92
CA GLY A 127 1.47 -16.93 22.58
C GLY A 127 0.17 -17.53 22.03
N VAL A 128 0.03 -17.57 20.69
CA VAL A 128 -1.13 -18.11 19.98
C VAL A 128 -0.70 -19.00 18.82
N ALA A 129 -1.62 -19.81 18.31
CA ALA A 129 -1.48 -20.53 17.04
C ALA A 129 -2.80 -20.44 16.26
N TYR A 130 -2.72 -20.29 14.94
CA TYR A 130 -3.88 -20.31 14.05
C TYR A 130 -4.03 -21.67 13.37
N ASN A 131 -5.25 -22.02 12.95
CA ASN A 131 -5.52 -23.27 12.25
C ASN A 131 -5.19 -23.16 10.75
N GLN A 132 -5.79 -22.18 10.07
CA GLN A 132 -5.57 -21.95 8.65
C GLN A 132 -5.48 -20.45 8.36
N LEU A 133 -4.64 -20.07 7.40
CA LEU A 133 -4.54 -18.71 6.89
C LEU A 133 -4.88 -18.71 5.40
N THR A 134 -5.81 -17.87 4.99
CA THR A 134 -6.11 -17.67 3.56
C THR A 134 -6.09 -16.19 3.17
N VAL A 135 -5.72 -15.93 1.92
CA VAL A 135 -5.75 -14.60 1.33
C VAL A 135 -6.87 -14.53 0.30
N ARG A 136 -7.74 -13.53 0.41
CA ARG A 136 -8.95 -13.37 -0.40
C ARG A 136 -9.11 -11.92 -0.86
N GLY A 137 -10.06 -11.68 -1.77
CA GLY A 137 -10.48 -10.33 -2.19
C GLY A 137 -11.77 -9.90 -1.52
N ALA A 138 -11.80 -9.86 -0.18
CA ALA A 138 -13.01 -9.44 0.54
C ALA A 138 -13.33 -7.96 0.26
N LYS A 139 -14.62 -7.62 0.07
CA LYS A 139 -15.02 -6.25 -0.30
C LYS A 139 -15.04 -5.26 0.87
N THR A 140 -15.26 -5.75 2.10
CA THR A 140 -15.66 -4.92 3.25
C THR A 140 -14.71 -4.98 4.43
N ARG A 141 -13.65 -5.81 4.37
CA ARG A 141 -12.75 -6.05 5.50
C ARG A 141 -11.33 -6.34 5.06
N TRP A 142 -10.40 -5.96 5.92
CA TRP A 142 -8.96 -6.18 5.76
C TRP A 142 -8.50 -7.54 6.29
N GLY A 143 -9.18 -8.05 7.31
CA GLY A 143 -8.97 -9.35 7.91
C GLY A 143 -10.22 -9.92 8.57
N SER A 144 -10.16 -11.17 9.01
CA SER A 144 -11.10 -11.78 9.95
C SER A 144 -10.54 -13.04 10.57
N CYS A 145 -10.91 -13.31 11.82
CA CYS A 145 -10.70 -14.58 12.51
C CYS A 145 -12.04 -15.30 12.75
N SER A 146 -12.08 -16.62 12.56
CA SER A 146 -13.22 -17.45 13.00
C SER A 146 -12.99 -18.05 14.38
N GLN A 147 -14.05 -18.52 15.04
CA GLN A 147 -13.94 -19.26 16.31
C GLN A 147 -13.08 -20.54 16.20
N LYS A 148 -12.94 -21.11 15.00
CA LYS A 148 -12.07 -22.27 14.74
C LYS A 148 -10.59 -21.88 14.53
N GLY A 149 -10.25 -20.61 14.71
CA GLY A 149 -8.89 -20.10 14.49
C GLY A 149 -8.49 -19.98 13.01
N ASN A 150 -9.46 -19.86 12.09
CA ASN A 150 -9.16 -19.61 10.68
C ASN A 150 -9.05 -18.11 10.43
N LEU A 151 -7.90 -17.68 9.89
CA LEU A 151 -7.62 -16.31 9.53
C LEU A 151 -7.84 -16.10 8.03
N ASN A 152 -8.51 -15.01 7.69
CA ASN A 152 -8.61 -14.54 6.31
C ASN A 152 -8.06 -13.13 6.22
N PHE A 153 -7.29 -12.84 5.18
CA PHE A 153 -6.74 -11.52 4.92
C PHE A 153 -7.07 -11.04 3.52
N ASN A 154 -7.17 -9.72 3.35
CA ASN A 154 -7.37 -9.11 2.04
C ASN A 154 -6.03 -8.90 1.33
N TRP A 155 -5.87 -9.39 0.10
CA TRP A 155 -4.62 -9.20 -0.66
C TRP A 155 -4.30 -7.72 -0.92
N LYS A 156 -5.31 -6.85 -0.93
CA LYS A 156 -5.12 -5.39 -1.04
C LYS A 156 -4.31 -4.80 0.11
N LEU A 157 -4.10 -5.54 1.21
CA LEU A 157 -3.16 -5.17 2.26
C LEU A 157 -1.75 -4.89 1.73
N MET A 158 -1.32 -5.54 0.65
CA MET A 158 0.01 -5.27 0.08
C MET A 158 0.17 -3.85 -0.45
N MET A 159 -0.92 -3.10 -0.62
CA MET A 159 -0.88 -1.68 -0.97
C MET A 159 -0.59 -0.79 0.24
N ALA A 160 -0.81 -1.28 1.46
CA ALA A 160 -0.57 -0.55 2.69
C ALA A 160 0.91 -0.59 3.10
N PRO A 161 1.39 0.37 3.91
CA PRO A 161 2.71 0.30 4.53
C PRO A 161 2.87 -0.95 5.39
N GLY A 162 4.08 -1.52 5.45
CA GLY A 162 4.41 -2.70 6.26
C GLY A 162 3.87 -2.66 7.71
N PRO A 163 4.07 -1.57 8.47
CA PRO A 163 3.55 -1.46 9.84
C PRO A 163 2.02 -1.51 9.93
N VAL A 164 1.31 -1.07 8.89
CA VAL A 164 -0.16 -1.16 8.83
C VAL A 164 -0.59 -2.61 8.56
N ILE A 165 0.14 -3.33 7.71
CA ILE A 165 -0.10 -4.76 7.47
C ILE A 165 0.11 -5.54 8.78
N ASP A 166 1.21 -5.31 9.47
CA ASP A 166 1.50 -5.95 10.77
C ASP A 166 0.39 -5.66 11.79
N HIS A 167 -0.13 -4.43 11.84
CA HIS A 167 -1.26 -4.10 12.70
C HIS A 167 -2.49 -4.98 12.42
N VAL A 168 -2.85 -5.19 11.14
CA VAL A 168 -3.99 -6.05 10.78
C VAL A 168 -3.70 -7.51 11.15
N ILE A 169 -2.47 -8.00 10.94
CA ILE A 169 -2.09 -9.36 11.34
C ILE A 169 -2.20 -9.54 12.86
N ILE A 170 -1.67 -8.60 13.64
CA ILE A 170 -1.75 -8.60 15.11
C ILE A 170 -3.21 -8.55 15.57
N HIS A 171 -4.05 -7.76 14.90
CA HIS A 171 -5.49 -7.68 15.19
C HIS A 171 -6.17 -9.04 15.03
N GLU A 172 -5.96 -9.71 13.89
CA GLU A 172 -6.57 -11.02 13.65
C GLU A 172 -5.99 -12.12 14.54
N LEU A 173 -4.70 -12.05 14.90
CA LEU A 173 -4.09 -12.98 15.85
C LEU A 173 -4.60 -12.76 17.28
N ALA A 174 -4.85 -11.51 17.68
CA ALA A 174 -5.43 -11.19 18.99
C ALA A 174 -6.83 -11.82 19.15
N HIS A 175 -7.59 -11.94 18.05
CA HIS A 175 -8.88 -12.63 18.06
C HIS A 175 -8.81 -14.11 18.46
N LEU A 176 -7.65 -14.76 18.34
CA LEU A 176 -7.46 -16.15 18.82
C LEU A 176 -7.52 -16.26 20.35
N LYS A 177 -7.33 -15.15 21.08
CA LYS A 177 -7.51 -15.08 22.54
C LYS A 177 -8.81 -14.36 22.92
N GLU A 178 -9.11 -13.27 22.24
CA GLU A 178 -10.23 -12.39 22.56
C GLU A 178 -11.12 -12.16 21.33
N MET A 179 -12.22 -12.91 21.23
CA MET A 179 -13.08 -12.89 20.02
C MET A 179 -13.87 -11.58 19.83
N ASN A 180 -13.96 -10.74 20.86
CA ASN A 180 -14.63 -9.45 20.81
C ASN A 180 -13.61 -8.30 20.97
N HIS A 181 -13.98 -7.08 20.60
CA HIS A 181 -13.12 -5.90 20.74
C HIS A 181 -13.17 -5.29 22.17
N SER A 182 -13.06 -6.15 23.20
CA SER A 182 -13.05 -5.76 24.61
C SER A 182 -11.84 -4.89 24.98
N LYS A 183 -11.81 -4.41 26.24
CA LYS A 183 -10.63 -3.71 26.78
C LYS A 183 -9.40 -4.61 26.74
N ASP A 184 -9.55 -5.90 27.04
CA ASP A 184 -8.45 -6.87 27.05
C ASP A 184 -7.94 -7.16 25.64
N PHE A 185 -8.82 -7.24 24.65
CA PHE A 185 -8.43 -7.29 23.24
C PHE A 185 -7.52 -6.12 22.85
N TRP A 186 -7.95 -4.88 23.15
CA TRP A 186 -7.17 -3.71 22.78
C TRP A 186 -5.88 -3.56 23.59
N LYS A 187 -5.85 -4.08 24.82
CA LYS A 187 -4.62 -4.18 25.63
C LYS A 187 -3.62 -5.12 24.94
N LEU A 188 -4.04 -6.32 24.55
CA LEU A 188 -3.20 -7.28 23.83
C LEU A 188 -2.69 -6.70 22.50
N VAL A 189 -3.55 -6.03 21.73
CA VAL A 189 -3.12 -5.36 20.49
C VAL A 189 -2.11 -4.25 20.78
N ALA A 190 -2.29 -3.47 21.85
CA ALA A 190 -1.36 -2.39 22.22
C ALA A 190 0.01 -2.90 22.68
N GLU A 191 0.05 -4.03 23.37
CA GLU A 191 1.29 -4.68 23.82
C GLU A 191 2.19 -5.07 22.64
N HIS A 192 1.60 -5.57 21.56
CA HIS A 192 2.35 -6.00 20.36
C HIS A 192 2.41 -4.95 19.25
N CYS A 193 1.55 -3.94 19.28
CA CYS A 193 1.49 -2.86 18.31
C CYS A 193 1.17 -1.52 19.00
N PRO A 194 2.14 -0.86 19.65
CA PRO A 194 1.88 0.37 20.42
C PRO A 194 1.25 1.51 19.60
N LYS A 195 1.55 1.56 18.29
CA LYS A 195 1.04 2.57 17.35
C LYS A 195 -0.27 2.16 16.64
N TRP A 196 -0.97 1.12 17.12
CA TRP A 196 -2.17 0.57 16.46
C TRP A 196 -3.23 1.62 16.11
N ARG A 197 -3.43 2.65 16.95
CA ARG A 197 -4.40 3.72 16.68
C ARG A 197 -4.06 4.49 15.40
N ASN A 198 -2.78 4.73 15.15
CA ASN A 198 -2.30 5.41 13.94
C ASN A 198 -2.50 4.52 12.71
N HIS A 199 -2.23 3.21 12.83
CA HIS A 199 -2.40 2.26 11.74
C HIS A 199 -3.88 2.06 11.38
N ARG A 200 -4.76 1.96 12.38
CA ARG A 200 -6.21 1.92 12.20
C ARG A 200 -6.75 3.18 11.55
N LYS A 201 -6.27 4.36 11.98
CA LYS A 201 -6.60 5.63 11.33
C LYS A 201 -6.14 5.66 9.87
N TRP A 202 -4.91 5.20 9.59
CA TRP A 202 -4.39 5.14 8.22
C TRP A 202 -5.29 4.28 7.31
N LEU A 203 -5.73 3.11 7.77
CA LEU A 203 -6.65 2.25 7.00
C LEU A 203 -7.96 2.96 6.69
N LYS A 204 -8.55 3.63 7.69
CA LYS A 204 -9.79 4.39 7.50
C LYS A 204 -9.62 5.54 6.50
N ASP A 205 -8.49 6.25 6.57
CA ASP A 205 -8.23 7.40 5.71
C ASP A 205 -7.94 7.00 4.24
N HIS A 206 -7.45 5.77 4.00
CA HIS A 206 -7.05 5.30 2.66
C HIS A 206 -7.96 4.19 2.09
N GLU A 207 -9.01 3.77 2.81
CA GLU A 207 -9.89 2.66 2.39
C GLU A 207 -10.48 2.88 1.00
N THR A 208 -10.99 4.08 0.71
CA THR A 208 -11.57 4.42 -0.59
C THR A 208 -10.53 4.38 -1.71
N GLU A 209 -9.31 4.85 -1.45
CA GLU A 209 -8.21 4.84 -2.43
C GLU A 209 -7.81 3.40 -2.77
N LEU A 210 -7.59 2.56 -1.75
CA LEU A 210 -7.22 1.15 -1.94
C LEU A 210 -8.35 0.34 -2.60
N ALA A 211 -9.59 0.66 -2.28
CA ALA A 211 -10.76 0.05 -2.92
C ALA A 211 -10.85 0.42 -4.41
N ALA A 212 -10.45 1.65 -4.78
CA ALA A 212 -10.54 2.18 -6.13
C ALA A 212 -9.44 1.70 -7.10
N THR A 213 -8.33 1.12 -6.59
CA THR A 213 -7.27 0.57 -7.44
C THR A 213 -7.84 -0.44 -8.45
N PRO A 214 -7.62 -0.27 -9.78
CA PRO A 214 -8.27 -1.04 -10.86
C PRO A 214 -7.63 -2.41 -11.08
N LEU A 215 -7.46 -3.15 -10.01
CA LEU A 215 -7.21 -4.59 -10.02
C LEU A 215 -8.57 -5.28 -9.78
N ASN A 216 -8.82 -6.45 -10.38
CA ASN A 216 -10.16 -7.05 -10.37
C ASN A 216 -10.65 -7.44 -8.96
#